data_AF-A0A958YI86-F1
#
_entry.id   AF-A0A958YI86-F1
#
_cell.length_a   1.000
_cell.length_b   1.000
_cell.length_c   1.000
_cell.angle_alpha   90.00
_cell.angle_beta   90.00
_cell.angle_gamma   90.00
#
_symmetry.space_group_name_H-M   'P 1'
#
loop_
_entity.id
_entity.type
_entity.pdbx_description
1 polymer ?
#
loop_
_entity_poly.entity_id
_entity_poly.type
_entity_poly.pdbx_seq_one_letter_code
_entity_poly.pdbx_strand_id
1 'polypeptide(L)' 'MPIRNYTYYDFTLSLCHECLKRVDTKIVFENGNVYMLKRCNEHGKSKVLIADDVTYYKNIRNYNKP' A
#
# COMPACT_ATOMS: atom_id res chain seq x y z
N MET A 1 16.01 14.31 -10.25
CA MET A 1 15.24 13.94 -9.04
C MET A 1 14.26 12.86 -9.45
N PRO A 2 14.24 11.67 -8.83
CA PRO A 2 13.32 10.62 -9.26
C PRO A 2 11.89 11.02 -8.87
N ILE A 3 11.17 11.60 -9.83
CA ILE A 3 9.73 11.75 -9.82
C ILE A 3 9.13 10.35 -9.77
N ARG A 4 8.73 9.91 -8.58
CA ARG A 4 7.96 8.69 -8.41
C ARG A 4 6.56 8.98 -8.92
N ASN A 5 6.06 8.15 -9.84
CA ASN A 5 4.73 8.31 -10.46
C ASN A 5 3.56 8.04 -9.51
N TYR A 6 3.81 7.95 -8.20
CA TYR A 6 2.83 7.59 -7.19
C TYR A 6 2.93 8.54 -5.98
N THR A 7 1.79 8.85 -5.40
CA THR A 7 1.70 9.61 -4.15
C THR A 7 1.76 8.65 -2.97
N TYR A 8 2.71 8.84 -2.06
CA TYR A 8 2.73 8.09 -0.81
C TYR A 8 1.58 8.58 0.11
N TYR A 9 0.78 7.64 0.59
CA TYR A 9 -0.33 7.94 1.51
C TYR A 9 0.03 7.57 2.94
N ASP A 10 0.40 6.31 3.17
CA ASP A 10 0.53 5.79 4.52
C ASP A 10 1.41 4.53 4.57
N PHE A 11 1.79 4.11 5.78
CA PHE A 11 2.57 2.91 6.03
C PHE A 11 1.79 1.92 6.88
N THR A 12 1.79 0.65 6.45
CA THR A 12 1.14 -0.44 7.18
C THR A 12 2.03 -1.68 7.20
N LEU A 13 1.72 -2.60 8.11
CA LEU A 13 2.33 -3.92 8.14
C LEU A 13 1.38 -4.90 7.47
N SER A 14 1.89 -5.62 6.47
CA SER A 14 1.14 -6.68 5.79
C SER A 14 1.90 -8.00 5.89
N LEU A 15 1.30 -9.08 5.41
CA LEU A 15 1.96 -10.37 5.30
C LEU A 15 2.49 -10.56 3.88
N CYS A 16 3.68 -11.16 3.77
CA CYS A 16 4.21 -11.65 2.50
C CYS A 16 3.36 -12.83 2.02
N HIS A 17 3.09 -12.91 0.71
CA HIS A 17 2.29 -14.01 0.16
C HIS A 17 3.02 -15.36 0.21
N GLU A 18 4.35 -15.33 0.17
CA GLU A 18 5.18 -16.54 0.11
C GLU A 18 5.60 -17.02 1.50
N CYS A 19 6.23 -16.16 2.32
CA CYS A 19 6.68 -16.58 3.66
C CYS A 19 5.69 -16.31 4.80
N LEU A 20 4.56 -15.63 4.55
CA LEU A 20 3.58 -15.26 5.57
C LEU A 20 4.16 -14.47 6.77
N LYS A 21 5.37 -13.92 6.64
CA LYS A 21 5.98 -13.05 7.64
C LYS A 21 5.43 -11.62 7.52
N ARG A 22 5.44 -10.90 8.64
CA ARG A 22 5.12 -9.47 8.67
C ARG A 22 6.19 -8.69 7.91
N VAL A 23 5.75 -7.90 6.94
CA VAL A 23 6.61 -7.11 6.05
C VAL A 23 6.16 -5.66 5.99
N ASP A 24 7.12 -4.77 5.79
CA ASP A 24 6.86 -3.36 5.60
C ASP A 24 6.09 -3.12 4.30
N THR A 25 5.00 -2.36 4.38
CA THR A 25 4.12 -2.10 3.25
C THR A 25 3.77 -0.62 3.16
N LYS A 26 4.01 -0.02 1.99
CA LYS A 26 3.63 1.37 1.72
C LYS A 26 2.34 1.41 0.92
N ILE A 27 1.41 2.25 1.35
CA ILE A 27 0.20 2.53 0.60
C ILE A 27 0.46 3.74 -0.28
N VAL A 28 0.25 3.55 -1.57
CA VAL A 28 0.51 4.56 -2.59
C VAL A 28 -0.70 4.70 -3.50
N PHE A 29 -0.94 5.93 -3.96
CA PHE A 29 -1.97 6.22 -4.95
C PHE A 29 -1.30 6.45 -6.30
N GLU A 30 -1.81 5.78 -7.33
CA GLU A 30 -1.28 5.86 -8.68
C GLU A 30 -2.44 5.70 -9.67
N ASN A 31 -2.64 6.69 -10.56
CA ASN A 31 -3.72 6.71 -11.57
C ASN A 31 -5.13 6.46 -10.99
N GLY A 32 -5.45 7.05 -9.83
CA GLY A 32 -6.76 6.87 -9.17
C GLY A 32 -6.92 5.54 -8.43
N ASN A 33 -5.97 4.62 -8.57
CA ASN A 33 -5.92 3.34 -7.87
C ASN A 33 -5.07 3.42 -6.60
N VAL A 34 -5.35 2.52 -5.66
CA VAL A 34 -4.63 2.34 -4.40
C VAL A 34 -3.83 1.06 -4.43
N TYR A 35 -2.52 1.17 -4.28
CA TYR A 35 -1.59 0.05 -4.27
C TYR A 35 -0.89 -0.10 -2.93
N MET A 36 -0.65 -1.35 -2.54
CA MET A 36 0.26 -1.75 -1.47
C MET A 36 1.59 -2.20 -2.07
N LEU A 37 2.67 -1.50 -1.72
CA LEU A 37 4.04 -1.87 -2.02
C LEU A 37 4.63 -2.61 -0.82
N LYS A 38 4.56 -3.93 -0.86
CA LYS A 38 5.14 -4.82 0.15
C LYS A 38 6.63 -4.97 -0.13
N ARG A 39 7.45 -5.01 0.91
CA ARG A 39 8.88 -5.31 0.81
C ARG A 39 9.23 -6.44 1.75
N CYS A 40 9.41 -7.62 1.19
CA CYS A 40 9.99 -8.76 1.89
C CYS A 40 11.50 -8.76 1.71
N ASN A 41 12.25 -9.08 2.77
CA ASN A 41 13.70 -9.22 2.68
C ASN A 41 14.11 -10.49 1.90
N GLU A 42 13.27 -11.53 1.93
CA GLU A 42 13.53 -12.81 1.28
C GLU A 42 12.99 -12.83 -0.16
N HIS A 43 11.77 -12.34 -0.37
CA HIS A 43 11.04 -12.45 -1.65
C HIS A 43 11.02 -11.16 -2.47
N GLY A 44 11.60 -10.07 -1.95
CA GLY A 44 11.69 -8.80 -2.67
C GLY A 44 10.43 -7.93 -2.57
N LYS A 45 10.18 -7.13 -3.61
CA LYS A 45 9.10 -6.13 -3.61
C LYS A 45 7.89 -6.65 -4.36
N SER A 46 6.70 -6.50 -3.78
CA SER A 46 5.44 -6.87 -4.42
C SER A 46 4.50 -5.67 -4.45
N LYS A 47 3.89 -5.42 -5.60
CA LYS A 47 2.86 -4.37 -5.78
C LYS A 47 1.51 -5.05 -5.91
N VAL A 48 0.57 -4.72 -5.03
CA VAL A 48 -0.78 -5.31 -5.00
C VAL A 48 -1.80 -4.18 -5.06
N LEU A 49 -2.78 -4.28 -5.97
CA LEU A 49 -3.94 -3.38 -6.00
C LEU A 49 -4.87 -3.73 -4.84
N ILE A 50 -5.26 -2.73 -4.05
CA ILE A 50 -6.19 -2.94 -2.91
C ILE A 50 -7.52 -2.22 -3.08
N ALA A 51 -7.57 -1.15 -3.88
CA ALA A 51 -8.80 -0.45 -4.23
C ALA A 51 -8.59 0.31 -5.54
N ASP A 52 -9.64 0.44 -6.34
CA ASP A 52 -9.67 1.26 -7.55
C ASP A 52 -10.18 2.69 -7.30
N ASP A 53 -10.71 2.96 -6.10
CA ASP A 53 -11.20 4.28 -5.70
C ASP A 53 -10.42 4.82 -4.48
N VAL A 54 -9.57 5.82 -4.73
CA VAL A 54 -8.79 6.53 -3.71
C VAL A 54 -9.68 7.28 -2.70
N THR A 55 -10.79 7.86 -3.14
CA THR A 55 -11.70 8.65 -2.29
C THR A 55 -12.41 7.77 -1.29
N TYR A 56 -12.96 6.64 -1.77
CA TYR A 56 -13.55 5.62 -0.91
C TYR A 56 -12.54 5.09 0.12
N TYR A 57 -11.32 4.77 -0.33
CA TYR A 57 -10.26 4.28 0.55
C TYR A 57 -9.87 5.27 1.66
N LYS A 58 -9.88 6.58 1.37
CA LYS A 58 -9.64 7.62 2.38
C LYS A 58 -10.78 7.69 3.39
N ASN A 59 -12.03 7.59 2.94
CA ASN A 59 -13.21 7.71 3.80
C ASN A 59 -13.27 6.58 4.84
N ILE A 60 -13.07 5.32 4.43
CA ILE A 60 -13.06 4.19 5.35
C ILE A 60 -11.98 4.31 6.43
N ARG A 61 -10.84 4.93 6.09
CA ARG A 61 -9.69 5.07 7.00
C ARG A 61 -9.89 6.21 8.00
N ASN A 62 -10.53 7.28 7.57
CA ASN A 62 -10.89 8.42 8.43
C ASN A 62 -12.06 8.10 9.37
N TYR A 63 -12.97 7.21 8.97
CA TYR A 63 -14.15 6.87 9.76
C TYR A 63 -13.84 6.12 11.07
N ASN A 64 -12.73 5.38 11.13
CA ASN A 64 -12.37 4.54 12.29
C ASN A 64 -11.62 5.26 13.43
N LYS A 65 -11.62 6.60 13.49
CA LYS A 65 -11.09 7.36 14.63
C LYS A 65 -12.23 8.07 15.38
N PRO A 66 -12.77 7.48 16.47
CA PRO A 66 -13.36 8.26 17.54
C PRO A 66 -12.29 9.08 18.29
#